data_AF-A0A9Q4IPR3-F1
#
_entry.id   AF-A0A9Q4IPR3-F1
#
_cell.length_a   1.000
_cell.length_b   1.000
_cell.length_c   1.000
_cell.angle_alpha   90.00
_cell.angle_beta   90.00
_cell.angle_gamma   90.00
#
_symmetry.space_group_name_H-M   'P 1'
#
loop_
_entity.id
_entity.type
_entity.pdbx_description
1 polymer ?
#
loop_
_entity_poly.entity_id
_entity_poly.type
_entity_poly.pdbx_seq_one_letter_code
_entity_poly.pdbx_strand_id
1 'polypeptide(L)'
;MEFERKQIDEEPKKLGKIDSVNTDSISTDSVKKKDAFSLIDRQVSESDLKSLGTLRWLLNEHDKYEECIKQLDDYKEKFYNCDKEKSVIEEKLKNSTSFDILYSLSLSAGSALIGVAPSISDDISKWILPIIGGLLFIGGIITKIVHK
;
A
#
# COMPACT_ATOMS: atom_id res chain seq x y z
N MET A 1 51.83 -9.73 14.98
CA MET A 1 51.36 -8.41 14.49
C MET A 1 49.89 -8.62 14.17
N GLU A 2 49.06 -8.53 15.23
CA GLU A 2 47.66 -8.94 15.23
C GLU A 2 46.82 -7.76 14.77
N PHE A 3 46.06 -7.91 13.68
CA PHE A 3 45.11 -6.90 13.24
C PHE A 3 43.78 -7.14 13.96
N GLU A 4 43.52 -6.38 15.02
CA GLU A 4 42.19 -6.33 15.64
C GLU A 4 41.20 -5.71 14.65
N ARG A 5 40.22 -6.52 14.20
CA ARG A 5 39.07 -5.99 13.48
C ARG A 5 38.12 -5.33 14.48
N LYS A 6 38.07 -4.00 14.45
CA LYS A 6 37.02 -3.23 15.13
C LYS A 6 35.66 -3.66 14.58
N GLN A 7 34.83 -4.20 15.46
CA GLN A 7 33.40 -4.41 15.26
C GLN A 7 32.75 -3.04 15.00
N ILE A 8 32.13 -2.85 13.84
CA ILE A 8 31.31 -1.67 13.53
C ILE A 8 29.87 -2.16 13.48
N ASP A 9 29.32 -2.46 14.65
CA ASP A 9 27.89 -2.70 14.84
C ASP A 9 27.44 -1.83 16.02
N GLU A 10 27.40 -0.51 15.80
CA GLU A 10 26.72 0.40 16.73
C GLU A 10 25.28 0.55 16.25
N GLU A 11 24.38 -0.20 16.87
CA GLU A 11 22.92 -0.06 16.74
C GLU A 11 22.52 1.40 17.02
N PRO A 12 21.67 2.05 16.19
CA PRO A 12 21.28 3.43 16.46
C PRO A 12 20.54 3.49 17.81
N LYS A 13 21.12 4.27 18.73
CA LYS A 13 20.59 4.55 20.07
C LYS A 13 19.10 4.87 19.98
N LYS A 14 18.34 4.20 20.86
CA LYS A 14 16.89 4.36 21.03
C LYS A 14 16.48 5.82 20.84
N LEU A 15 15.67 6.03 19.81
CA LEU A 15 14.98 7.28 19.52
C LEU A 15 14.39 7.81 20.83
N GLY A 16 14.79 9.03 21.18
CA GLY A 16 14.31 9.74 22.35
C GLY A 16 12.79 9.67 22.42
N LYS A 17 12.30 9.59 23.64
CA LYS A 17 10.89 9.65 24.01
C LYS A 17 10.20 10.69 23.12
N ILE A 18 9.34 10.22 22.23
CA ILE A 18 8.47 11.09 21.46
C ILE A 18 7.56 11.68 22.52
N ASP A 19 7.77 12.95 22.86
CA ASP A 19 6.81 13.68 23.67
C ASP A 19 5.47 13.52 22.96
N SER A 20 4.53 12.85 23.63
CA SER A 20 3.18 12.69 23.15
C SER A 20 2.67 14.10 22.89
N VAL A 21 2.61 14.47 21.61
CA VAL A 21 1.94 15.70 21.18
C VAL A 21 0.53 15.56 21.67
N ASN A 22 0.24 16.30 22.74
CA ASN A 22 -1.09 16.41 23.28
C ASN A 22 -1.97 16.96 22.16
N THR A 23 -2.76 16.10 21.54
CA THR A 23 -3.83 16.49 20.62
C THR A 23 -5.01 17.03 21.42
N ASP A 24 -4.74 17.96 22.35
CA ASP A 24 -5.75 18.90 22.76
C ASP A 24 -5.88 19.85 21.58
N SER A 25 -7.03 19.74 20.91
CA SER A 25 -7.48 20.57 19.80
C SER A 25 -7.09 22.04 20.02
N ILE A 26 -5.95 22.43 19.44
CA ILE A 26 -5.67 23.85 19.20
C ILE A 26 -6.72 24.24 18.17
N SER A 27 -7.81 24.83 18.68
CA SER A 27 -8.83 25.45 17.87
C SER A 27 -8.13 26.45 16.97
N THR A 28 -8.12 26.16 15.67
CA THR A 28 -7.54 27.01 14.63
C THR A 28 -8.29 28.33 14.44
N ASP A 29 -9.26 28.62 15.31
CA ASP A 29 -10.23 29.71 15.22
C ASP A 29 -9.71 31.07 15.73
N SER A 30 -8.50 31.14 16.32
CA SER A 30 -7.97 32.40 16.87
C SER A 30 -6.80 33.01 16.11
N VAL A 31 -6.31 32.39 15.03
CA VAL A 31 -5.34 33.05 14.14
C VAL A 31 -6.13 33.89 13.15
N LYS A 32 -6.35 35.17 13.48
CA LYS A 32 -6.92 36.15 12.54
C LYS A 32 -6.05 36.17 11.28
N LYS A 33 -6.47 35.45 10.24
CA LYS A 33 -5.96 35.59 8.87
C LYS A 33 -6.29 37.02 8.43
N LYS A 34 -5.32 37.92 8.56
CA LYS A 34 -5.39 39.22 7.89
C LYS A 34 -5.20 38.93 6.41
N ASP A 35 -6.32 38.83 5.69
CA ASP A 35 -6.29 38.79 4.24
C ASP A 35 -5.77 40.14 3.76
N ALA A 36 -4.53 40.12 3.23
CA ALA A 36 -3.79 41.32 2.84
C ALA A 36 -4.51 42.13 1.74
N PHE A 37 -5.53 41.55 1.11
CA PHE A 37 -6.33 42.15 0.07
C PHE A 37 -7.80 42.34 0.44
N SER A 38 -8.17 42.20 1.72
CA SER A 38 -9.55 42.40 2.20
C SER A 38 -10.14 43.80 1.93
N LEU A 39 -9.28 44.79 1.65
CA LEU A 39 -9.69 46.16 1.29
C LEU A 39 -9.86 46.38 -0.22
N ILE A 40 -9.51 45.40 -1.06
CA ILE A 40 -9.64 45.49 -2.51
C ILE A 40 -11.02 44.93 -2.90
N ASP A 41 -11.85 45.74 -3.54
CA ASP A 41 -13.09 45.25 -4.13
C ASP A 41 -12.74 44.32 -5.29
N ARG A 42 -13.08 43.04 -5.15
CA ARG A 42 -12.75 41.98 -6.13
C ARG A 42 -13.67 42.03 -7.36
N GLN A 43 -14.66 42.93 -7.35
CA GLN A 43 -15.63 43.08 -8.42
C GLN A 43 -15.06 43.95 -9.54
N VAL A 44 -15.01 43.39 -10.75
CA VAL A 44 -14.63 44.13 -11.94
C VAL A 44 -15.84 44.95 -12.39
N SER A 45 -15.74 46.28 -12.32
CA SER A 45 -16.74 47.22 -12.84
C SER A 45 -16.85 47.14 -14.37
N GLU A 46 -18.01 47.46 -14.95
CA GLU A 46 -18.19 47.53 -16.42
C GLU A 46 -17.24 48.52 -17.11
N SER A 47 -16.74 49.53 -16.38
CA SER A 47 -15.72 50.45 -16.89
C SER A 47 -14.35 49.77 -17.05
N ASP A 48 -14.01 48.84 -16.16
CA ASP A 48 -12.73 48.12 -16.18
C ASP A 48 -12.75 46.95 -17.17
N LEU A 49 -13.92 46.36 -17.41
CA LEU A 49 -14.15 45.38 -18.48
C LEU A 49 -13.96 45.96 -19.89
N LYS A 50 -14.16 47.27 -20.07
CA LYS A 50 -13.91 47.95 -21.36
C LYS A 50 -12.41 48.22 -21.59
N SER A 51 -11.57 48.05 -20.57
CA SER A 51 -10.12 48.17 -20.71
C SER A 51 -9.53 46.93 -21.40
N LEU A 52 -8.74 47.17 -22.45
CA LEU A 52 -8.04 46.12 -23.19
C LEU A 52 -7.13 45.25 -22.29
N GLY A 53 -6.56 45.85 -21.23
CA GLY A 53 -5.69 45.15 -20.29
C GLY A 53 -6.44 44.11 -19.45
N THR A 54 -7.59 44.48 -18.92
CA THR A 54 -8.45 43.58 -18.11
C THR A 54 -8.99 42.42 -18.94
N LEU A 55 -9.40 42.68 -20.20
CA LEU A 55 -9.89 41.64 -21.11
C LEU A 55 -8.80 40.61 -21.46
N ARG A 56 -7.58 41.08 -21.76
CA ARG A 56 -6.43 40.20 -22.02
C ARG A 56 -6.06 39.37 -20.80
N TRP A 57 -6.08 40.00 -19.62
CA TRP A 57 -5.79 39.31 -18.36
C TRP A 57 -6.85 38.24 -18.05
N LEU A 58 -8.14 38.58 -18.18
CA LEU A 58 -9.24 37.65 -17.94
C LEU A 58 -9.19 36.46 -18.91
N LEU A 59 -8.91 36.72 -20.19
CA LEU A 59 -8.78 35.66 -21.19
C LEU A 59 -7.58 34.74 -20.87
N ASN A 60 -6.43 35.33 -20.51
CA ASN A 60 -5.26 34.55 -20.14
C ASN A 60 -5.48 33.69 -18.89
N GLU A 61 -6.20 34.21 -17.88
CA GLU A 61 -6.52 33.42 -16.69
C GLU A 61 -7.54 32.32 -17.00
N HIS A 62 -8.50 32.59 -17.90
CA HIS A 62 -9.44 31.58 -18.39
C HIS A 62 -8.72 30.43 -19.10
N ASP A 63 -7.83 30.74 -20.05
CA ASP A 63 -7.03 29.73 -20.78
C ASP A 63 -6.19 28.88 -19.82
N LYS A 64 -5.60 29.51 -18.81
CA LYS A 64 -4.83 28.83 -17.76
C LYS A 64 -5.71 27.90 -16.91
N TYR A 65 -6.93 28.32 -16.56
CA TYR A 65 -7.86 27.44 -15.85
C TYR A 65 -8.30 26.25 -16.71
N GLU A 66 -8.57 26.45 -18.00
CA GLU A 66 -8.88 25.35 -18.91
C GLU A 66 -7.72 24.35 -19.03
N GLU A 67 -6.49 24.84 -19.13
CA GLU A 67 -5.30 23.98 -19.14
C GLU A 67 -5.15 23.21 -17.83
N CYS A 68 -5.36 23.86 -16.68
CA CYS A 68 -5.34 23.21 -15.37
C CYS A 68 -6.41 22.13 -15.25
N ILE A 69 -7.64 22.39 -15.73
CA ILE A 69 -8.73 21.40 -15.72
C ILE A 69 -8.33 20.19 -16.57
N LYS A 70 -7.80 20.42 -17.77
CA LYS A 70 -7.36 19.35 -18.66
C LYS A 70 -6.25 18.50 -18.04
N GLN A 71 -5.25 19.13 -17.45
CA GLN A 71 -4.18 18.41 -16.74
C GLN A 71 -4.74 17.61 -15.56
N LEU A 72 -5.68 18.18 -14.81
CA LEU A 72 -6.28 17.52 -13.66
C LEU A 72 -7.08 16.28 -14.06
N ASP A 73 -7.83 16.35 -15.16
CA ASP A 73 -8.54 15.19 -15.70
C ASP A 73 -7.57 14.10 -16.17
N ASP A 74 -6.46 14.45 -16.82
CA ASP A 74 -5.41 13.49 -17.19
C ASP A 74 -4.80 12.81 -15.96
N TYR A 75 -4.52 13.57 -14.89
CA TYR A 75 -4.00 13.02 -13.65
C TYR A 75 -5.01 12.11 -12.95
N LYS A 76 -6.29 12.49 -12.97
CA LYS A 76 -7.39 11.72 -12.40
C LYS A 76 -7.54 10.38 -13.12
N GLU A 77 -7.50 10.37 -14.45
CA GLU A 77 -7.57 9.13 -15.22
C GLU A 77 -6.38 8.21 -14.92
N LYS A 78 -5.16 8.77 -14.90
CA LYS A 78 -3.94 8.02 -14.52
C LYS A 78 -4.04 7.44 -13.11
N PHE A 79 -4.55 8.22 -12.16
CA PHE A 79 -4.75 7.76 -10.79
C PHE A 79 -5.68 6.53 -10.74
N TYR A 80 -6.84 6.59 -11.41
CA TYR A 80 -7.77 5.46 -11.43
C TYR A 80 -7.21 4.24 -12.15
N ASN A 81 -6.44 4.44 -13.24
CA ASN A 81 -5.78 3.33 -13.93
C ASN A 81 -4.75 2.67 -13.01
N CYS A 82 -3.89 3.45 -12.34
CA CYS A 82 -2.93 2.91 -11.37
C CYS A 82 -3.59 2.21 -10.18
N ASP A 83 -4.68 2.78 -9.64
CA ASP A 83 -5.41 2.19 -8.51
C ASP A 83 -6.05 0.84 -8.90
N LYS A 84 -6.60 0.75 -10.12
CA LYS A 84 -7.14 -0.48 -10.67
C LYS A 84 -6.05 -1.54 -10.87
N GLU A 85 -4.92 -1.16 -11.48
CA GLU A 85 -3.79 -2.07 -11.67
C GLU A 85 -3.24 -2.57 -10.33
N LYS A 86 -3.07 -1.67 -9.36
CA LYS A 86 -2.65 -2.02 -8.01
C LYS A 86 -3.60 -3.04 -7.38
N SER A 87 -4.90 -2.80 -7.47
CA SER A 87 -5.92 -3.72 -6.91
C SER A 87 -5.83 -5.11 -7.54
N VAL A 88 -5.65 -5.20 -8.87
CA VAL A 88 -5.47 -6.49 -9.56
C VAL A 88 -4.17 -7.18 -9.14
N ILE A 89 -3.07 -6.44 -8.97
CA ILE A 89 -1.79 -7.00 -8.54
C ILE A 89 -1.85 -7.49 -7.09
N GLU A 90 -2.47 -6.71 -6.19
CA GLU A 90 -2.67 -7.12 -4.79
C GLU A 90 -3.53 -8.38 -4.69
N GLU A 91 -4.59 -8.48 -5.50
CA GLU A 91 -5.43 -9.68 -5.54
C GLU A 91 -4.63 -10.90 -6.01
N LYS A 92 -3.84 -10.75 -7.08
CA LYS A 92 -2.95 -11.81 -7.56
C LYS A 92 -1.91 -12.21 -6.51
N LEU A 93 -1.31 -11.24 -5.83
CA LEU A 93 -0.31 -11.49 -4.79
C LEU A 93 -0.92 -12.22 -3.59
N LYS A 94 -2.10 -11.80 -3.14
CA LYS A 94 -2.83 -12.45 -2.03
C LYS A 94 -3.23 -13.88 -2.40
N ASN A 95 -3.66 -14.09 -3.65
CA ASN A 95 -3.97 -15.41 -4.16
C ASN A 95 -2.73 -16.32 -4.14
N SER A 96 -1.60 -15.85 -4.72
CA SER A 96 -0.33 -16.60 -4.71
C SER A 96 0.17 -16.90 -3.30
N THR A 97 0.09 -15.93 -2.39
CA THR A 97 0.51 -16.08 -0.99
C THR A 97 -0.33 -17.14 -0.26
N SER A 98 -1.64 -17.16 -0.50
CA SER A 98 -2.55 -18.17 0.06
C SER A 98 -2.21 -19.57 -0.43
N PHE A 99 -1.84 -19.73 -1.71
CA PHE A 99 -1.39 -21.01 -2.25
C PHE A 99 -0.02 -21.44 -1.72
N ASP A 100 0.92 -20.53 -1.48
CA ASP A 100 2.22 -20.85 -0.88
C ASP A 100 2.07 -21.31 0.59
N ILE A 101 1.16 -20.68 1.33
CA ILE A 101 0.80 -21.11 2.70
C ILE A 101 0.14 -22.49 2.66
N LEU A 102 -0.79 -22.74 1.74
CA LEU A 102 -1.45 -24.04 1.60
C LEU A 102 -0.45 -25.12 1.18
N TYR A 103 0.48 -24.81 0.27
CA TYR A 103 1.54 -25.72 -0.15
C TYR A 103 2.49 -26.07 1.01
N SER A 104 3.00 -25.06 1.72
CA SER A 104 3.90 -25.30 2.86
C SER A 104 3.22 -26.07 4.00
N LEU A 105 1.94 -25.78 4.27
CA LEU A 105 1.15 -26.47 5.28
C LEU A 105 0.83 -27.91 4.87
N SER A 106 0.38 -28.15 3.64
CA SER A 106 0.12 -29.52 3.14
C SER A 106 1.39 -30.37 3.07
N LEU A 107 2.52 -29.77 2.69
CA LEU A 107 3.82 -30.44 2.66
C LEU A 107 4.28 -30.82 4.08
N SER A 108 4.21 -29.88 5.02
CA SER A 108 4.61 -30.10 6.42
C SER A 108 3.68 -31.08 7.13
N ALA A 109 2.36 -30.90 7.02
CA ALA A 109 1.38 -31.77 7.66
C ALA A 109 1.37 -33.17 7.03
N GLY A 110 1.43 -33.28 5.71
CA GLY A 110 1.46 -34.57 4.99
C GLY A 110 2.72 -35.37 5.31
N SER A 111 3.88 -34.72 5.33
CA SER A 111 5.14 -35.39 5.71
C SER A 111 5.18 -35.79 7.18
N ALA A 112 4.67 -34.95 8.09
CA ALA A 112 4.57 -35.29 9.51
C ALA A 112 3.66 -36.51 9.75
N LEU A 113 2.50 -36.57 9.08
CA LEU A 113 1.57 -37.70 9.18
C LEU A 113 2.20 -39.01 8.66
N ILE A 114 2.92 -38.95 7.54
CA ILE A 114 3.66 -40.11 7.00
C ILE A 114 4.78 -40.53 7.97
N GLY A 115 5.50 -39.58 8.57
CA GLY A 115 6.61 -39.86 9.49
C GLY A 115 6.18 -40.46 10.84
N VAL A 116 4.98 -40.12 11.33
CA VAL A 116 4.42 -40.67 12.57
C VAL A 116 3.72 -42.02 12.35
N ALA A 117 3.33 -42.35 11.11
CA ALA A 117 2.68 -43.61 10.76
C ALA A 117 3.36 -44.89 11.31
N PRO A 118 4.69 -45.07 11.23
CA PRO A 118 5.34 -46.28 11.77
C PRO A 118 5.34 -46.35 13.31
N SER A 119 5.03 -45.26 14.02
CA SER A 119 5.03 -45.21 15.49
C SER A 119 3.69 -45.62 16.12
N ILE A 120 2.64 -45.78 15.32
CA ILE A 120 1.31 -46.19 15.78
C ILE A 120 1.26 -47.73 15.91
N SER A 121 0.70 -48.22 17.02
CA SER A 121 0.57 -49.66 17.31
C SER A 121 -0.68 -50.31 16.72
N ASP A 122 -1.67 -49.51 16.29
CA ASP A 122 -2.92 -49.98 15.71
C ASP A 122 -2.74 -50.28 14.20
N ASP A 123 -3.04 -51.51 13.78
CA ASP A 123 -2.87 -51.94 12.39
C ASP A 123 -3.72 -51.13 11.40
N ILE A 124 -4.97 -50.80 11.75
CA ILE A 124 -5.86 -50.05 10.85
C ILE A 124 -5.34 -48.62 10.62
N SER A 125 -4.91 -47.94 11.69
CA SER A 125 -4.41 -46.58 11.58
C SER A 125 -3.02 -46.51 10.94
N LYS A 126 -2.19 -47.54 11.12
CA LYS A 126 -0.87 -47.67 10.46
C LYS A 126 -0.94 -47.64 8.93
N TRP A 127 -2.01 -48.20 8.33
CA TRP A 127 -2.18 -48.20 6.88
C TRP A 127 -2.94 -46.98 6.36
N ILE A 128 -3.95 -46.47 7.07
CA ILE A 128 -4.78 -45.35 6.60
C ILE A 128 -4.07 -43.98 6.74
N LEU A 129 -3.28 -43.78 7.79
CA LEU A 129 -2.60 -42.52 8.09
C LEU A 129 -1.54 -42.11 7.05
N PRO A 130 -0.70 -43.02 6.51
CA PRO A 130 0.21 -42.65 5.43
C PRO A 130 -0.50 -42.46 4.09
N ILE A 131 -1.65 -43.11 3.86
CA ILE A 131 -2.44 -42.91 2.63
C ILE A 131 -3.05 -41.50 2.60
N ILE A 132 -3.65 -41.06 3.71
CA ILE A 132 -4.21 -39.70 3.81
C ILE A 132 -3.10 -38.65 3.77
N GLY A 133 -1.96 -38.90 4.42
CA GLY A 133 -0.79 -38.03 4.36
C GLY A 133 -0.20 -37.95 2.95
N GLY A 134 -0.13 -39.07 2.23
CA GLY A 134 0.31 -39.14 0.84
C GLY A 134 -0.63 -38.39 -0.11
N LEU A 135 -1.95 -38.54 0.07
CA LEU A 135 -2.93 -37.78 -0.70
C LEU A 135 -2.81 -36.27 -0.46
N LEU A 136 -2.61 -35.85 0.80
CA LEU A 136 -2.39 -34.44 1.15
C LEU A 136 -1.10 -33.88 0.54
N PHE A 137 -0.03 -34.68 0.56
CA PHE A 137 1.27 -34.33 0.00
C PHE A 137 1.20 -34.15 -1.53
N ILE A 138 0.58 -35.12 -2.23
CA ILE A 138 0.38 -35.07 -3.67
C ILE A 138 -0.56 -33.92 -4.04
N GLY A 139 -1.64 -33.72 -3.27
CA GLY A 139 -2.57 -32.62 -3.44
C GLY A 139 -1.88 -31.26 -3.38
N GLY A 140 -1.02 -31.06 -2.36
CA GLY A 140 -0.21 -29.84 -2.23
C GLY A 140 0.68 -29.56 -3.43
N ILE A 141 1.38 -30.59 -3.94
CA ILE A 141 2.25 -30.47 -5.13
C ILE A 141 1.44 -30.10 -6.38
N ILE A 142 0.27 -30.72 -6.58
CA ILE A 142 -0.60 -30.44 -7.72
C ILE A 142 -1.12 -29.00 -7.68
N THR A 143 -1.55 -28.50 -6.52
CA THR A 143 -2.00 -27.09 -6.38
C THR A 143 -0.92 -26.09 -6.79
N LYS A 144 0.36 -26.38 -6.49
CA LYS A 144 1.48 -25.52 -6.89
C LYS A 144 1.78 -25.57 -8.39
N ILE A 145 1.52 -26.71 -9.03
CA ILE A 145 1.75 -26.92 -10.48
C ILE A 145 0.63 -26.33 -11.33
N VAL A 146 -0.63 -26.45 -10.89
CA VAL A 146 -1.80 -25.92 -11.61
C VAL A 146 -1.84 -24.39 -11.58
N HIS A 147 -1.29 -23.77 -10.54
CA HIS A 147 -1.37 -22.33 -10.31
C HIS A 147 -0.08 -21.56 -10.63
N LYS A 148 0.91 -22.24 -11.21
CA LYS A 148 2.15 -21.64 -11.74
C LYS A 148 1.93 -21.18 -13.18
#